data_AF-A0A2H6HV80-F1
#
_entry.id   AF-A0A2H6HV80-F1
#
_cell.length_a   1.000
_cell.length_b   1.000
_cell.length_c   1.000
_cell.angle_alpha   90.00
_cell.angle_beta   90.00
_cell.angle_gamma   90.00
#
_symmetry.space_group_name_H-M   'P 1'
#
loop_
_entity.id
_entity.type
_entity.pdbx_description
1 polymer ?
#
loop_
_entity_poly.entity_id
_entity_poly.type
_entity_poly.pdbx_seq_one_letter_code
_entity_poly.pdbx_strand_id
1 'polypeptide(L)' 'MSIARNIINEHGGEITIDSELGAGTTVFIRMPKHPKMTNNQDNEPIALDSITSIASLVEKAIALNGNSPSLN' A
#
# COMPACT_ATOMS: atom_id res chain seq x y z
N MET A 1 -19.31 -7.73 22.92
CA MET A 1 -18.60 -8.17 21.70
C MET A 1 -17.94 -6.99 21.00
N SER A 2 -16.96 -6.36 21.64
CA SER A 2 -16.37 -5.10 21.13
C SER A 2 -14.97 -5.32 20.56
N ILE A 3 -14.15 -6.10 21.27
CA ILE A 3 -12.76 -6.41 20.89
C ILE A 3 -12.73 -7.24 19.59
N ALA A 4 -13.48 -8.34 19.54
CA ALA A 4 -13.53 -9.20 18.36
C ALA A 4 -13.99 -8.43 17.10
N ARG A 5 -14.99 -7.57 17.22
CA ARG A 5 -15.48 -6.74 16.12
C ARG A 5 -14.41 -5.77 15.62
N ASN A 6 -13.67 -5.13 16.53
CA ASN A 6 -12.60 -4.22 16.16
C ASN A 6 -11.47 -4.94 15.41
N ILE A 7 -11.03 -6.10 15.93
CA ILE A 7 -10.02 -6.93 15.27
C ILE A 7 -10.49 -7.32 13.86
N ILE A 8 -11.71 -7.82 13.71
CA ILE A 8 -12.23 -8.26 12.41
C ILE A 8 -12.30 -7.09 11.43
N ASN A 9 -12.76 -5.91 11.87
CA ASN A 9 -12.82 -4.71 11.05
C ASN A 9 -11.43 -4.21 10.61
N GLU A 10 -10.44 -4.20 11.53
CA GLU A 10 -9.06 -3.80 11.22
C GLU A 10 -8.42 -4.71 10.17
N HIS A 11 -8.82 -5.97 10.11
CA HIS A 11 -8.37 -6.94 9.12
C HIS A 11 -9.23 -6.95 7.84
N GLY A 12 -10.16 -5.99 7.70
CA GLY A 12 -11.06 -5.88 6.54
C GLY A 12 -12.08 -7.01 6.42
N GLY A 13 -12.35 -7.72 7.52
CA GLY A 13 -13.34 -8.78 7.60
C GLY A 13 -14.72 -8.27 8.02
N GLU A 14 -15.65 -9.21 8.14
CA GLU A 14 -17.05 -8.97 8.53
C GLU A 14 -17.48 -9.97 9.60
N ILE A 15 -18.35 -9.54 10.52
CA ILE A 15 -18.93 -10.37 11.58
C ILE A 15 -20.46 -10.28 11.55
N THR A 16 -21.12 -11.44 11.56
CA THR A 16 -22.58 -11.57 11.62
C THR A 16 -22.96 -12.49 12.78
N ILE A 17 -24.06 -12.19 13.46
CA ILE A 17 -24.54 -12.96 14.60
C ILE A 17 -25.94 -13.44 14.28
N ASP A 18 -26.15 -14.74 14.39
CA ASP A 18 -27.46 -15.37 14.32
C ASP A 18 -27.78 -15.96 15.69
N SER A 19 -28.96 -15.67 16.23
CA SER A 19 -29.34 -16.13 17.57
C SER A 19 -30.82 -16.48 17.61
N GLU A 20 -31.10 -17.67 18.12
CA GLU A 20 -32.45 -18.18 18.29
C GLU A 20 -32.66 -18.56 19.76
N LEU A 21 -33.77 -18.10 20.33
CA LEU A 21 -34.07 -18.31 21.74
C LEU A 21 -34.20 -19.82 22.03
N GLY A 22 -33.40 -20.32 22.97
CA GLY A 22 -33.39 -21.74 23.34
C GLY A 22 -32.56 -22.64 22.42
N ALA A 23 -32.20 -22.18 21.22
CA ALA A 23 -31.29 -22.89 20.30
C ALA A 23 -29.84 -22.39 20.39
N GLY A 24 -29.64 -21.17 20.90
CA GLY A 24 -28.31 -20.59 21.16
C GLY A 24 -27.93 -19.50 20.17
N THR A 25 -26.62 -19.25 20.05
CA THR A 25 -26.06 -18.17 19.23
C THR A 25 -24.94 -18.70 18.37
N THR A 26 -25.00 -18.42 17.07
CA THR A 26 -23.95 -18.71 16.09
C THR A 26 -23.32 -17.40 15.62
N VAL A 27 -21.99 -17.37 15.58
CA VAL A 27 -21.23 -16.22 15.10
C VAL A 27 -20.51 -16.60 13.81
N PHE A 28 -20.76 -15.85 12.74
CA PHE A 28 -20.13 -16.02 11.45
C PHE A 28 -19.08 -14.93 11.25
N ILE A 29 -17.88 -15.33 10.83
CA ILE A 29 -16.77 -14.42 10.54
C ILE A 29 -16.33 -14.67 9.10
N ARG A 30 -16.27 -13.60 8.30
CA ARG A 30 -15.77 -13.64 6.92
C ARG A 30 -14.48 -12.85 6.86
N MET A 31 -13.41 -13.49 6.37
CA MET A 31 -12.09 -12.87 6.25
C MET A 31 -11.66 -12.79 4.79
N PRO A 32 -11.01 -11.69 4.36
CA PRO A 32 -10.31 -11.64 3.08
C PRO A 32 -9.25 -12.75 3.02
N LYS A 33 -9.28 -13.57 1.97
CA LYS A 33 -8.31 -14.67 1.80
C LYS A 33 -6.89 -14.18 1.52
N HIS A 34 -6.78 -12.99 0.95
CA HIS A 34 -5.53 -12.30 0.71
C HIS A 34 -5.62 -10.91 1.32
N PRO A 35 -4.54 -10.39 1.92
CA PRO A 35 -4.48 -8.99 2.28
C PRO A 35 -4.74 -8.16 1.02
N LYS A 36 -5.53 -7.09 1.14
CA LYS A 36 -5.58 -6.07 0.10
C LYS A 36 -4.16 -5.57 -0.08
N MET A 37 -3.53 -5.96 -1.18
CA MET A 37 -2.30 -5.33 -1.61
C MET A 37 -2.73 -3.91 -2.01
N THR A 38 -2.60 -2.97 -1.08
CA THR A 38 -2.71 -1.55 -1.40
C THR A 38 -1.54 -1.23 -2.32
N ASN A 39 -1.76 -1.38 -3.63
CA ASN A 39 -0.91 -0.76 -4.61
C ASN A 39 -1.12 0.75 -4.41
N ASN A 40 -0.20 1.43 -3.73
CA ASN A 40 -0.09 2.90 -3.73
C ASN A 40 0.32 3.43 -5.13
N GLN A 41 -0.11 2.73 -6.18
CA GLN A 41 -0.11 3.13 -7.58
C GLN A 41 -1.55 3.26 -8.04
N ASP A 42 -2.42 3.81 -7.19
CA ASP A 42 -3.44 4.69 -7.73
C ASP A 42 -2.68 5.64 -8.65
N ASN A 43 -3.14 5.76 -9.88
CA ASN A 43 -2.49 6.37 -11.03
C ASN A 43 -2.34 7.90 -10.87
N GLU A 44 -1.91 8.34 -9.70
CA GLU A 44 -1.48 9.68 -9.41
C GLU A 44 -0.28 9.96 -10.33
N PRO A 45 -0.37 11.03 -11.14
CA PRO A 45 0.75 11.43 -11.97
C PRO A 45 1.96 11.63 -11.06
N ILE A 46 3.06 10.95 -11.40
CA ILE A 46 4.35 11.14 -10.71
C ILE A 46 4.61 12.65 -10.72
N ALA A 47 4.67 13.25 -9.52
CA ALA A 47 4.79 14.68 -9.40
C ALA A 47 6.07 15.16 -10.12
N LEU A 48 5.94 16.24 -10.89
CA LEU A 48 6.99 16.75 -11.80
C LEU A 48 8.28 17.14 -11.06
N ASP A 49 8.16 17.49 -9.78
CA ASP A 49 9.27 17.76 -8.86
C ASP A 49 10.17 16.52 -8.65
N SER A 50 9.58 15.33 -8.57
CA SER A 50 10.29 14.06 -8.43
C SER A 50 11.11 13.74 -9.67
N ILE A 51 10.59 14.05 -10.87
CA ILE A 51 11.30 13.88 -12.15
C ILE A 51 12.47 14.88 -12.25
N THR A 52 12.25 16.12 -11.82
CA THR A 52 13.27 17.18 -11.85
C THR A 52 14.48 16.83 -10.98
N SER A 53 14.23 16.25 -9.80
CA SER A 53 15.31 15.84 -8.89
C SER A 53 16.18 14.72 -9.48
N ILE A 54 15.61 13.82 -10.29
CA ILE A 54 16.35 12.77 -10.99
C ILE A 54 17.19 13.37 -12.12
N ALA A 55 16.62 14.28 -12.92
CA ALA A 55 17.34 14.93 -14.02
C ALA A 55 18.60 15.67 -13.51
N SER A 56 18.48 16.41 -12.41
CA SER A 56 19.63 17.10 -11.79
C SER A 56 20.72 16.14 -11.30
N LEU A 57 20.34 14.97 -10.75
CA LEU A 57 21.29 13.95 -10.33
C LEU A 57 22.04 13.35 -11.53
N VAL A 58 21.34 13.10 -12.63
CA VAL A 58 21.92 12.57 -13.88
C VAL A 58 22.89 13.57 -14.51
N GLU A 59 22.50 14.84 -14.60
CA GLU A 59 23.37 15.92 -15.10
C GLU A 59 24.65 16.02 -14.26
N LYS A 60 24.52 15.95 -12.93
CA LYS A 60 25.66 15.96 -12.01
C LYS A 60 26.56 14.73 -12.19
N ALA A 61 25.99 13.55 -12.40
CA ALA A 61 26.75 12.32 -12.62
C ALA A 61 27.51 12.34 -13.96
N ILE A 62 26.90 12.87 -15.03
CA ILE A 62 27.55 13.06 -16.34
C ILE A 62 28.73 14.03 -16.22
N ALA A 63 28.56 15.13 -15.48
CA ALA A 63 29.62 16.11 -15.24
C ALA A 63 30.79 15.54 -14.42
N LEU A 64 30.52 14.61 -13.50
CA LEU A 64 31.54 13.94 -12.67
C LEU A 64 32.30 12.86 -13.44
N ASN A 65 31.66 12.17 -14.40
CA ASN A 65 32.30 11.14 -15.21
C ASN A 65 33.05 11.70 -16.42
N GLY A 66 33.64 12.89 -16.26
CA GLY A 66 34.19 13.74 -17.30
C GLY A 66 34.85 12.98 -18.45
N ASN A 67 34.26 13.13 -19.64
CA ASN A 67 34.98 13.05 -20.90
C ASN A 67 36.11 14.07 -20.84
N SER A 68 37.30 13.63 -20.45
CA SER A 68 38.51 14.42 -20.59
C SER A 68 38.69 14.66 -22.08
N PRO A 69 38.73 15.91 -22.59
CA PRO A 69 39.13 16.13 -23.97
C PRO A 69 40.57 15.62 -24.04
N SER A 70 40.81 14.54 -24.81
CA SER A 70 42.16 14.13 -25.15
C SER A 70 42.77 15.27 -25.96
N LEU A 71 43.55 16.13 -25.29
CA LEU A 71 44.44 17.07 -25.94
C LEU A 71 45.54 16.24 -26.59
N ASN A 72 45.37 16.08 -27.90
CA ASN A 72 46.36 15.81 -28.95
C ASN A 72 47.82 16.06 -28.56
#